data_AF-A0A5D4R5A7-F1
#
_entry.id   AF-A0A5D4R5A7-F1
#
_cell.length_a   1.000
_cell.length_b   1.000
_cell.length_c   1.000
_cell.angle_alpha   90.00
_cell.angle_beta   90.00
_cell.angle_gamma   90.00
#
_symmetry.space_group_name_H-M   'P 1'
#
loop_
_entity.id
_entity.type
_entity.pdbx_description
1 polymer ?
#
loop_
_entity_poly.entity_id
_entity_poly.type
_entity_poly.pdbx_seq_one_letter_code
_entity_poly.pdbx_strand_id
1 'polypeptide(L)'
;MEQEEPPVYIAFSGDGKLIGFAVFDSYKGKKGYFGPMGVAGGTREKGTGSALLHACLKNMKEIGYEYAVIGGAGPIEFYEKTCRAVVIPYPD
;
A
#
# COMPACT_ATOMS: atom_id res chain seq x y z
N MET A 1 26.18 2.04 2.86
CA MET A 1 24.96 1.40 3.38
C MET A 1 24.27 0.83 2.16
N GLU A 2 24.21 -0.49 2.01
CA GLU A 2 23.40 -1.11 0.96
C GLU A 2 21.96 -0.64 1.12
N GLN A 3 21.41 -0.08 0.05
CA GLN A 3 19.99 0.22 0.00
C GLN A 3 19.29 -1.10 -0.24
N GLU A 4 18.73 -1.70 0.81
CA GLU A 4 17.81 -2.85 0.65
C GLU A 4 16.71 -2.45 -0.33
N GLU A 5 16.48 -3.30 -1.33
CA GLU A 5 15.41 -3.10 -2.30
C GLU A 5 14.07 -3.01 -1.55
N PRO A 6 13.25 -1.97 -1.79
CA PRO A 6 12.00 -1.81 -1.08
C PRO A 6 11.06 -2.97 -1.43
N PRO A 7 10.32 -3.53 -0.45
CA PRO A 7 9.46 -4.68 -0.69
C PRO A 7 8.31 -4.31 -1.63
N VAL A 8 8.29 -4.94 -2.80
CA VAL A 8 7.25 -4.81 -3.83
C VAL A 8 6.30 -5.99 -3.76
N TYR A 9 5.00 -5.69 -3.62
CA TYR A 9 3.93 -6.67 -3.69
C TYR A 9 3.29 -6.60 -5.07
N ILE A 10 3.12 -7.76 -5.70
CA ILE A 10 2.56 -7.88 -7.04
C ILE A 10 1.34 -8.81 -6.99
N ALA A 11 0.22 -8.37 -7.59
CA ALA A 11 -0.97 -9.19 -7.75
C ALA A 11 -1.08 -9.70 -9.18
N PHE A 12 -1.33 -11.01 -9.31
CA PHE A 12 -1.64 -11.67 -10.57
C PHE A 12 -3.08 -12.20 -10.55
N SER A 13 -3.79 -12.11 -11.67
CA SER A 13 -5.09 -12.76 -11.86
C SER A 13 -4.92 -14.28 -11.98
N GLY A 14 -6.03 -15.03 -11.93
CA GLY A 14 -6.01 -16.49 -12.08
C GLY A 14 -5.44 -17.00 -13.41
N ASP A 15 -5.44 -16.18 -14.47
CA ASP A 15 -4.81 -16.46 -15.76
C ASP A 15 -3.37 -15.91 -15.88
N GLY A 16 -2.78 -15.45 -14.77
CA GLY A 16 -1.38 -15.04 -14.68
C GLY A 16 -1.08 -13.62 -15.16
N LYS A 17 -2.09 -12.78 -15.41
CA LYS A 17 -1.86 -11.39 -15.81
C LYS A 17 -1.54 -10.52 -14.60
N LEU A 18 -0.60 -9.59 -14.77
CA LEU A 18 -0.33 -8.55 -13.77
C LEU A 18 -1.56 -7.63 -13.64
N ILE A 19 -2.12 -7.55 -12.43
CA ILE A 19 -3.34 -6.76 -12.16
C ILE A 19 -3.16 -5.72 -11.06
N GLY A 20 -2.03 -5.67 -10.36
CA GLY A 20 -1.77 -4.61 -9.40
C GLY A 20 -0.45 -4.73 -8.68
N PHE A 21 -0.11 -3.66 -7.96
CA PHE A 21 1.08 -3.59 -7.14
C PHE A 21 0.86 -2.70 -5.91
N ALA A 22 1.69 -2.89 -4.88
CA ALA A 22 1.85 -1.98 -3.76
C ALA A 22 3.26 -2.06 -3.19
N VAL A 23 3.74 -0.96 -2.62
CA VAL A 23 5.07 -0.83 -1.99
C VAL A 23 4.98 -0.06 -0.69
N PHE A 24 6.00 -0.19 0.15
CA PHE A 24 6.25 0.69 1.28
C PHE A 24 7.74 1.04 1.39
N ASP A 25 8.07 2.08 2.14
CA ASP A 25 9.43 2.64 2.31
C ASP A 25 10.13 3.08 1.01
N SER A 26 9.40 3.21 -0.09
CA SER A 26 9.94 3.65 -1.39
C SER A 26 10.06 5.18 -1.52
N TYR A 27 9.47 5.97 -0.63
CA TYR A 27 9.41 7.42 -0.75
C TYR A 27 10.61 8.13 -0.13
N LYS A 28 11.59 8.55 -0.95
CA LYS A 28 12.74 9.40 -0.55
C LYS A 28 13.48 8.93 0.73
N GLY A 29 13.58 7.62 0.93
CA GLY A 29 14.20 7.03 2.13
C GLY A 29 13.40 7.22 3.43
N LYS A 30 12.16 7.73 3.37
CA LYS A 30 11.29 7.84 4.54
C LYS A 30 10.72 6.47 4.90
N LYS A 31 10.90 6.09 6.16
CA LYS A 31 10.39 4.86 6.75
C LYS A 31 8.94 4.98 7.21
N GLY A 32 8.20 3.88 7.21
CA GLY A 32 6.79 3.84 7.61
C GLY A 32 5.83 4.44 6.58
N TYR A 33 6.28 4.73 5.36
CA TYR A 33 5.43 5.27 4.30
C TYR A 33 4.88 4.15 3.42
N PHE A 34 3.56 4.04 3.32
CA PHE A 34 2.89 3.19 2.34
C PHE A 34 2.67 3.95 1.03
N GLY A 35 2.94 3.26 -0.08
CA GLY A 35 2.70 3.75 -1.44
C GLY A 35 3.98 4.01 -2.24
N PRO A 36 3.88 4.07 -3.58
CA PRO A 36 2.65 4.01 -4.38
C PRO A 36 1.94 2.65 -4.41
N MET A 37 0.67 2.65 -4.82
CA MET A 37 -0.09 1.44 -5.14
C MET A 37 -0.93 1.66 -6.40
N GLY A 38 -1.27 0.58 -7.10
CA GLY A 38 -2.14 0.64 -8.27
C GLY A 38 -2.76 -0.70 -8.60
N VAL A 39 -3.98 -0.67 -9.13
CA VAL A 39 -4.71 -1.84 -9.62
C VAL A 39 -5.19 -1.55 -11.03
N ALA A 40 -5.05 -2.51 -11.94
CA ALA A 40 -5.48 -2.38 -13.32
C ALA A 40 -7.00 -2.19 -13.40
N GLY A 41 -7.44 -1.13 -14.09
CA GLY A 41 -8.86 -0.84 -14.31
C GLY A 41 -9.54 -1.94 -15.14
N GLY A 42 -10.80 -2.28 -14.81
CA GLY A 42 -11.61 -3.22 -15.59
C GLY A 42 -11.58 -4.68 -15.11
N THR A 43 -10.89 -5.00 -14.02
CA THR A 43 -10.93 -6.33 -13.42
C THR A 43 -12.02 -6.40 -12.35
N ARG A 44 -12.90 -7.40 -12.47
CA ARG A 44 -13.98 -7.73 -11.52
C ARG A 44 -13.47 -8.20 -10.15
N GLU A 45 -12.18 -8.15 -9.87
CA GLU A 45 -11.58 -8.58 -8.62
C GLU A 45 -11.78 -7.51 -7.54
N LYS A 46 -13.02 -7.43 -7.06
CA LYS A 46 -13.38 -6.68 -5.86
C LYS A 46 -12.50 -7.19 -4.72
N GLY A 47 -11.49 -6.40 -4.35
CA GLY A 47 -10.62 -6.71 -3.22
C GLY A 47 -9.13 -6.70 -3.51
N THR A 48 -8.67 -6.65 -4.77
CA THR A 48 -7.22 -6.67 -5.09
C THR A 48 -6.47 -5.53 -4.38
N GLY A 49 -7.01 -4.31 -4.41
CA GLY A 49 -6.41 -3.19 -3.70
C GLY A 49 -6.36 -3.41 -2.18
N SER A 50 -7.40 -4.01 -1.60
CA SER A 50 -7.43 -4.32 -0.17
C SER A 50 -6.43 -5.41 0.21
N ALA A 51 -6.31 -6.46 -0.60
CA ALA A 51 -5.35 -7.54 -0.40
C ALA A 51 -3.91 -7.02 -0.48
N LEU A 52 -3.59 -6.20 -1.48
CA LEU A 52 -2.28 -5.55 -1.64
C LEU A 52 -1.97 -4.64 -0.45
N LEU A 53 -2.91 -3.80 -0.03
CA LEU A 53 -2.75 -2.93 1.14
C LEU A 53 -2.46 -3.74 2.40
N HIS A 54 -3.27 -4.76 2.69
CA HIS A 54 -3.07 -5.59 3.89
C HIS A 54 -1.79 -6.43 3.84
N ALA A 55 -1.34 -6.87 2.66
CA ALA A 55 -0.06 -7.56 2.51
C ALA A 55 1.10 -6.64 2.93
N CYS A 56 1.12 -5.40 2.43
CA CYS A 56 2.10 -4.41 2.86
C CYS A 56 2.00 -4.11 4.37
N LEU A 57 0.79 -3.80 4.88
CA LEU A 57 0.61 -3.45 6.30
C LEU A 57 1.01 -4.60 7.23
N LYS A 58 0.73 -5.85 6.86
CA LYS A 58 1.14 -7.04 7.61
C LYS A 58 2.67 -7.13 7.66
N ASN A 59 3.36 -6.94 6.54
CA ASN A 59 4.81 -7.02 6.53
C ASN A 59 5.47 -5.83 7.24
N MET A 60 4.92 -4.62 7.10
CA MET A 60 5.34 -3.47 7.89
C MET A 60 5.26 -3.78 9.40
N LYS A 61 4.17 -4.41 9.85
CA LYS A 61 4.02 -4.85 11.23
C LYS A 61 5.06 -5.91 11.64
N GLU A 62 5.33 -6.90 10.78
CA GLU A 62 6.33 -7.95 11.03
C GLU A 62 7.76 -7.39 11.14
N ILE A 63 8.07 -6.32 10.40
CA ILE A 63 9.36 -5.60 10.47
C ILE A 63 9.44 -4.71 11.73
N GLY A 64 8.32 -4.43 12.39
CA GLY A 64 8.26 -3.68 13.64
C GLY A 64 7.72 -2.25 13.52
N TYR A 65 7.09 -1.89 12.40
CA TYR A 65 6.36 -0.62 12.32
C TYR A 65 5.04 -0.69 13.10
N GLU A 66 4.86 0.24 14.03
CA GLU A 66 3.62 0.39 14.79
C GLU A 66 2.52 1.09 13.97
N TYR A 67 2.91 1.94 13.02
CA TYR A 67 1.99 2.69 12.17
C TYR A 67 2.52 2.85 10.74
N ALA A 68 1.62 3.16 9.81
CA ALA A 68 1.91 3.50 8.43
C ALA A 68 1.31 4.86 8.06
N VAL A 69 2.04 5.64 7.26
CA VAL A 69 1.59 6.94 6.74
C VAL A 69 1.37 6.83 5.24
N ILE A 70 0.24 7.37 4.75
CA ILE A 70 -0.10 7.42 3.33
C ILE A 70 -0.02 8.88 2.88
N GLY A 71 1.09 9.26 2.24
CA GLY A 71 1.37 10.66 1.90
C GLY A 71 0.57 11.23 0.71
N GLY A 72 0.02 10.37 -0.15
CA GLY A 72 -0.75 10.74 -1.34
C GLY A 72 -2.01 9.89 -1.45
N ALA A 73 -2.83 9.88 -0.41
CA ALA A 73 -4.02 9.05 -0.34
C ALA A 73 -5.07 9.49 -1.38
N GLY A 74 -5.43 8.59 -2.29
CA GLY A 74 -6.56 8.78 -3.20
C GLY A 74 -7.11 7.45 -3.71
N PRO A 75 -8.42 7.17 -3.58
CA PRO A 75 -9.42 7.88 -2.78
C PRO A 75 -9.23 7.65 -1.26
N ILE A 76 -9.51 8.66 -0.42
CA ILE A 76 -9.34 8.56 1.05
C ILE A 76 -10.28 7.51 1.65
N GLU A 77 -11.53 7.47 1.19
CA GLU A 77 -12.57 6.58 1.69
C GLU A 77 -12.21 5.10 1.52
N PHE A 78 -11.36 4.78 0.53
CA PHE A 78 -10.84 3.44 0.36
C PHE A 78 -10.02 3.03 1.58
N TYR A 79 -9.10 3.88 2.06
CA TYR A 79 -8.24 3.57 3.20
C TYR A 79 -9.02 3.59 4.52
N GLU A 80 -9.96 4.52 4.69
CA GLU A 80 -10.86 4.54 5.85
C GLU A 80 -11.64 3.23 6.00
N LYS A 81 -12.24 2.74 4.90
CA LYS A 81 -13.02 1.49 4.89
C LYS A 81 -12.14 0.25 5.00
N THR A 82 -10.97 0.27 4.39
CA THR A 82 -10.14 -0.93 4.25
C THR A 82 -9.28 -1.19 5.48
N CYS A 83 -8.65 -0.16 6.04
CA CYS A 83 -7.73 -0.32 7.18
C CYS A 83 -8.01 0.63 8.34
N ARG A 84 -9.16 1.33 8.35
CA ARG A 84 -9.51 2.32 9.37
C ARG A 84 -8.47 3.45 9.47
N ALA A 85 -7.86 3.79 8.33
CA ALA A 85 -6.98 4.95 8.27
C ALA A 85 -7.74 6.19 8.71
N VAL A 86 -7.06 7.07 9.43
CA VAL A 86 -7.58 8.37 9.84
C VAL A 86 -6.76 9.46 9.14
N VAL A 87 -7.43 10.53 8.72
CA VAL A 87 -6.73 11.69 8.15
C VAL A 87 -5.89 12.31 9.25
N ILE A 88 -4.59 12.47 9.00
CA ILE A 88 -3.71 13.28 9.84
C ILE A 88 -3.99 14.73 9.45
N PRO A 89 -4.62 15.55 10.32
CA PRO A 89 -4.93 16.93 9.98
C PRO A 89 -3.63 17.72 9.78
N TYR A 90 -3.58 18.51 8.72
CA TYR A 90 -2.53 19.51 8.54
C TYR A 90 -3.14 20.86 8.95
N PRO A 91 -2.50 21.63 9.86
CA PRO A 91 -2.99 22.96 10.19
C PRO A 91 -2.93 23.85 8.95
N ASP A 92 -3.98 24.63 8.74
CA ASP A 92 -4.02 25.68 7.71
C ASP A 92 -2.87 26.70 7.88
#